data_AF-A0A2C1YJP4-F1
#
_entry.id   AF-A0A2C1YJP4-F1
#
_cell.length_a   1.000
_cell.length_b   1.000
_cell.length_c   1.000
_cell.angle_alpha   90.00
_cell.angle_beta   90.00
_cell.angle_gamma   90.00
#
_symmetry.space_group_name_H-M   'P 1'
#
loop_
_entity.id
_entity.type
_entity.pdbx_description
1 polymer ?
#
loop_
_entity_poly.entity_id
_entity_poly.type
_entity_poly.pdbx_seq_one_letter_code
_entity_poly.pdbx_strand_id
1 'polypeptide(L)'
;MKLKDIIETILFRFGINPNKGGWTTYYPVKIIPEYTVDLEKGQVTGKIIHNQKEYMTVIVDVPNNKTKVIRKLRGLAKIIKPHKKHHYINIIKDEAEYFIENQITDPKSQFIIPLD
;
A
#
# COMPACT_ATOMS: atom_id res chain seq x y z
N MET A 1 -23.92 17.67 35.12
CA MET A 1 -23.01 18.07 34.01
C MET A 1 -21.62 18.24 34.61
N LYS A 2 -20.59 17.60 34.05
CA LYS A 2 -19.24 17.63 34.66
C LYS A 2 -18.51 18.90 34.21
N LEU A 3 -17.63 19.43 35.06
CA LEU A 3 -16.87 20.65 34.80
C LEU A 3 -16.04 20.56 33.50
N LYS A 4 -15.56 19.35 33.16
CA LYS A 4 -14.84 19.08 31.91
C LYS A 4 -15.68 19.36 30.66
N ASP A 5 -16.95 18.97 30.68
CA ASP A 5 -17.87 19.15 29.56
C ASP A 5 -18.12 20.65 29.28
N ILE A 6 -18.16 21.46 30.35
CA ILE A 6 -18.30 22.93 30.25
C ILE A 6 -17.05 23.55 29.63
N ILE A 7 -15.87 23.12 30.06
CA ILE A 7 -14.59 23.62 29.56
C ILE A 7 -14.42 23.26 28.07
N GLU A 8 -14.72 22.02 27.68
CA GLU A 8 -14.68 21.59 26.27
C GLU A 8 -15.65 22.39 25.40
N THR A 9 -16.86 22.65 25.88
CA THR A 9 -17.86 23.45 25.17
C THR A 9 -17.41 24.90 24.98
N ILE A 10 -16.77 25.51 25.99
CA ILE A 10 -16.21 26.86 25.91
C ILE A 10 -15.06 26.90 24.90
N LEU A 11 -14.12 25.96 24.98
CA LEU A 11 -12.98 25.88 24.05
C LEU A 11 -13.45 25.71 22.59
N PHE A 12 -14.44 24.85 22.37
CA PHE A 12 -15.06 24.65 21.05
C PHE A 12 -15.72 25.93 20.52
N ARG A 13 -16.45 26.67 21.38
CA ARG A 13 -17.13 27.92 21.01
C ARG A 13 -16.15 29.03 20.59
N PHE A 14 -14.91 29.00 21.06
CA PHE A 14 -13.84 29.92 20.69
C PHE A 14 -12.92 29.39 19.56
N GLY A 15 -13.27 28.27 18.91
CA GLY A 15 -12.48 27.70 17.81
C GLY A 15 -11.15 27.08 18.25
N ILE A 16 -10.94 26.96 19.56
CA ILE A 16 -9.78 26.29 20.16
C ILE A 16 -10.12 24.81 20.20
N ASN A 17 -9.70 24.10 19.15
CA ASN A 17 -9.75 22.65 19.14
C ASN A 17 -8.44 22.14 19.80
N PRO A 18 -8.46 21.63 21.04
CA PRO A 18 -7.23 21.21 21.73
C PRO A 18 -6.53 20.02 21.05
N ASN A 19 -7.21 19.37 20.11
CA ASN A 19 -6.75 18.18 19.39
C ASN A 19 -6.06 18.47 18.03
N LYS A 20 -5.52 19.67 17.81
CA LYS A 20 -4.87 20.05 16.53
C LYS A 20 -3.50 19.40 16.27
N GLY A 21 -3.01 18.55 17.18
CA GLY A 21 -1.78 17.80 17.00
C GLY A 21 -2.06 16.35 16.59
N GLY A 22 -2.09 16.05 15.30
CA GLY A 22 -2.03 14.68 14.79
C GLY A 22 -0.58 14.27 14.57
N TRP A 23 -0.14 13.15 15.14
CA TRP A 23 1.16 12.57 14.82
C TRP A 23 1.00 11.56 13.69
N THR A 24 1.82 11.66 12.64
CA THR A 24 1.96 10.60 11.65
C THR A 24 3.24 9.82 11.94
N THR A 25 3.14 8.50 12.00
CA THR A 25 4.31 7.63 12.11
C THR A 25 4.54 6.98 10.76
N TYR A 26 5.61 7.38 10.08
CA TYR A 26 6.05 6.68 8.89
C TYR A 26 6.63 5.32 9.27
N TYR A 27 6.21 4.26 8.56
CA TYR A 27 6.81 2.95 8.71
C TYR A 27 7.20 2.42 7.33
N PRO A 28 8.50 2.14 7.08
CA PRO A 28 8.96 1.73 5.77
C PRO A 28 8.29 0.42 5.34
N VAL A 29 8.00 0.31 4.04
CA VAL A 29 7.50 -0.93 3.46
C VAL A 29 8.62 -1.97 3.53
N LYS A 30 8.41 -3.03 4.33
CA LYS A 30 9.43 -4.07 4.56
C LYS A 30 9.67 -5.01 3.39
N ILE A 31 8.74 -5.07 2.43
CA ILE A 31 8.77 -6.03 1.34
C ILE A 31 8.39 -5.31 0.06
N ILE A 32 9.30 -5.21 -0.88
CA ILE A 32 9.03 -4.65 -2.19
C ILE A 32 8.41 -5.77 -3.04
N PRO A 33 7.23 -5.56 -3.64
CA PRO A 33 6.66 -6.56 -4.54
C PRO A 33 7.50 -6.69 -5.80
N GLU A 34 7.60 -7.92 -6.32
CA GLU A 34 8.14 -8.16 -7.64
C GLU A 34 7.02 -8.19 -8.67
N TYR A 35 7.23 -7.52 -9.80
CA TYR A 35 6.21 -7.35 -10.82
C TYR A 35 6.50 -8.13 -12.09
N THR A 36 5.41 -8.55 -12.74
CA THR A 36 5.40 -9.02 -14.12
C THR A 36 4.23 -8.33 -14.81
N VAL A 37 4.50 -7.63 -15.90
CA VAL A 37 3.50 -6.85 -16.65
C VAL A 37 3.22 -7.53 -17.98
N ASP A 38 1.94 -7.75 -18.27
CA ASP A 38 1.41 -8.21 -19.55
C ASP A 38 0.60 -7.06 -20.16
N LEU A 39 1.26 -6.26 -20.99
CA LEU A 39 0.64 -5.10 -21.65
C LEU A 39 -0.45 -5.51 -22.64
N GLU A 40 -0.32 -6.67 -23.30
CA GLU A 40 -1.31 -7.15 -24.26
C GLU A 40 -2.65 -7.45 -23.58
N LYS A 41 -2.60 -8.05 -22.38
CA LYS A 41 -3.81 -8.32 -21.58
C LYS A 41 -4.20 -7.18 -20.65
N GLY A 42 -3.35 -6.16 -20.50
CA GLY A 42 -3.51 -5.12 -19.47
C GLY A 42 -3.47 -5.70 -18.04
N GLN A 43 -2.67 -6.74 -17.83
CA GLN A 43 -2.62 -7.47 -16.56
C GLN A 43 -1.26 -7.32 -15.89
N VAL A 44 -1.28 -7.11 -14.57
CA VAL A 44 -0.07 -7.02 -13.74
C VAL A 44 -0.14 -8.06 -12.64
N THR A 45 0.94 -8.82 -12.49
CA THR A 45 1.12 -9.78 -11.40
C THR A 45 2.15 -9.25 -10.42
N GLY A 46 1.71 -8.91 -9.21
CA GLY A 46 2.57 -8.54 -8.09
C GLY A 46 2.79 -9.70 -7.12
N LYS A 47 4.05 -10.05 -6.87
CA LYS A 47 4.46 -11.12 -5.95
C LYS A 47 5.17 -10.56 -4.73
N ILE A 48 4.69 -10.93 -3.54
CA ILE A 48 5.33 -10.58 -2.27
C ILE A 48 6.25 -11.72 -1.88
N ILE A 49 7.55 -11.51 -2.08
CA ILE A 49 8.60 -12.48 -1.78
C ILE A 49 9.43 -11.95 -0.60
N HIS A 50 9.65 -12.79 0.41
CA HIS A 50 10.50 -12.45 1.55
C HIS A 50 11.29 -13.69 1.98
N ASN A 51 12.60 -13.56 2.19
CA ASN A 51 13.51 -14.70 2.44
C ASN A 51 13.29 -15.86 1.46
N GLN A 52 13.27 -15.55 0.14
CA GLN A 52 13.06 -16.51 -0.96
C GLN A 52 11.71 -17.26 -0.93
N LYS A 53 10.76 -16.84 -0.07
CA LYS A 53 9.44 -17.44 0.05
C LYS A 53 8.37 -16.48 -0.46
N GLU A 54 7.57 -16.95 -1.41
CA GLU A 54 6.42 -16.20 -1.95
C GLU A 54 5.21 -16.31 -1.02
N TYR A 55 4.85 -15.21 -0.36
CA TYR A 55 3.76 -15.17 0.63
C TYR A 55 2.40 -14.83 0.03
N MET A 56 2.38 -14.00 -1.01
CA MET A 56 1.16 -13.54 -1.65
C MET A 56 1.43 -13.21 -3.11
N THR A 57 0.49 -13.60 -3.95
CA THR A 57 0.45 -13.20 -5.36
C THR A 57 -0.89 -12.53 -5.63
N VAL A 58 -0.82 -11.34 -6.20
CA VAL A 58 -1.94 -10.49 -6.57
C VAL A 58 -1.88 -10.31 -8.08
N ILE A 59 -2.98 -10.62 -8.77
CA ILE A 59 -3.15 -10.35 -10.19
C ILE A 59 -4.16 -9.23 -10.31
N VAL A 60 -3.78 -8.15 -10.97
CA VAL A 60 -4.61 -6.98 -11.26
C VAL A 60 -4.86 -6.97 -12.75
N ASP A 61 -6.14 -6.98 -13.12
CA ASP A 61 -6.62 -6.76 -14.48
C ASP A 61 -7.18 -5.35 -14.53
N VAL A 62 -6.36 -4.45 -15.08
CA VAL A 62 -6.65 -3.00 -15.11
C VAL A 62 -7.85 -2.71 -16.02
N PRO A 63 -7.94 -3.25 -17.26
CA PRO A 63 -9.08 -2.99 -18.14
C PRO A 63 -10.43 -3.39 -17.54
N ASN A 64 -10.49 -4.49 -16.78
CA ASN A 64 -11.73 -4.98 -16.19
C ASN A 64 -11.93 -4.53 -14.74
N ASN A 65 -11.03 -3.73 -14.17
CA ASN A 65 -10.99 -3.36 -12.75
C ASN A 65 -11.18 -4.58 -11.82
N LYS A 66 -10.49 -5.68 -12.13
CA LYS A 66 -10.57 -6.93 -11.38
C LYS A 66 -9.27 -7.18 -10.64
N THR A 67 -9.37 -7.68 -9.42
CA THR A 67 -8.19 -8.07 -8.64
C THR A 67 -8.40 -9.43 -8.01
N LYS A 68 -7.47 -10.34 -8.29
CA LYS A 68 -7.48 -11.71 -7.78
C LYS A 68 -6.27 -11.93 -6.88
N VAL A 69 -6.52 -12.42 -5.67
CA VAL A 69 -5.45 -12.76 -4.72
C VAL A 69 -5.37 -14.27 -4.59
N ILE A 70 -4.34 -14.87 -5.18
CA ILE A 70 -4.25 -16.33 -5.35
C ILE A 70 -3.67 -17.01 -4.11
N ARG A 71 -2.62 -16.44 -3.51
CA ARG A 71 -1.89 -17.08 -2.41
C ARG A 71 -2.00 -16.29 -1.11
N LYS A 72 -2.23 -16.99 0.00
CA LYS A 72 -2.19 -16.44 1.36
C LYS A 72 -1.40 -17.39 2.26
N LEU A 73 -0.08 -17.22 2.35
CA LEU A 73 0.69 -18.00 3.32
C LEU A 73 0.42 -17.50 4.75
N ARG A 74 0.10 -18.43 5.66
CA ARG A 74 0.04 -18.18 7.10
C ARG A 74 1.40 -17.62 7.54
N GLY A 75 1.41 -16.48 8.22
CA GLY A 75 2.64 -15.84 8.71
C GLY A 75 2.98 -14.50 8.06
N LEU A 76 2.42 -14.16 6.89
CA LEU A 76 2.64 -12.84 6.27
C LEU A 76 2.35 -11.70 7.26
N ALA A 77 1.23 -11.81 7.99
CA ALA A 77 0.79 -10.84 8.98
C ALA A 77 1.75 -10.62 10.17
N LYS A 78 2.74 -11.50 10.38
CA LYS A 78 3.81 -11.26 11.38
C LYS A 78 4.96 -10.45 10.78
N ILE A 79 5.24 -10.65 9.49
CA ILE A 79 6.34 -10.00 8.76
C ILE A 79 5.98 -8.57 8.42
N ILE A 80 4.76 -8.35 7.93
CA ILE A 80 4.34 -7.05 7.43
C ILE A 80 3.91 -6.05 8.51
N LYS A 81 3.96 -6.41 9.81
CA LYS A 81 3.59 -5.45 10.87
C LYS A 81 4.47 -4.20 10.83
N PRO A 82 3.87 -3.01 11.06
CA PRO A 82 2.49 -2.75 11.49
C PRO A 82 1.45 -2.75 10.35
N HIS A 83 1.89 -2.84 9.09
CA HIS A 83 1.02 -2.84 7.92
C HIS A 83 0.11 -4.06 7.85
N LYS A 84 -1.04 -3.87 7.22
CA LYS A 84 -2.03 -4.92 6.97
C LYS A 84 -1.92 -5.41 5.54
N LYS A 85 -2.41 -6.62 5.30
CA LYS A 85 -2.39 -7.25 3.97
C LYS A 85 -3.00 -6.35 2.88
N HIS A 86 -4.10 -5.66 3.17
CA HIS A 86 -4.76 -4.80 2.18
C HIS A 86 -3.87 -3.65 1.72
N HIS A 87 -2.95 -3.17 2.57
CA HIS A 87 -2.05 -2.09 2.20
C HIS A 87 -1.17 -2.50 1.02
N TYR A 88 -0.62 -3.71 1.06
CA TYR A 88 0.16 -4.26 -0.06
C TYR A 88 -0.68 -4.57 -1.29
N ILE A 89 -1.94 -4.96 -1.12
CA ILE A 89 -2.84 -5.14 -2.28
C ILE A 89 -3.05 -3.78 -2.96
N ASN A 90 -3.28 -2.71 -2.19
CA ASN A 90 -3.49 -1.38 -2.73
C ASN A 90 -2.23 -0.86 -3.43
N ILE A 91 -1.05 -1.00 -2.82
CA ILE A 91 0.23 -0.66 -3.47
C ILE A 91 0.34 -1.36 -4.85
N ILE A 92 0.08 -2.67 -4.90
CA ILE A 92 0.14 -3.43 -6.16
C ILE A 92 -0.91 -2.96 -7.17
N LYS A 93 -2.09 -2.52 -6.73
CA LYS A 93 -3.13 -1.97 -7.60
C LYS A 93 -2.72 -0.63 -8.20
N ASP A 94 -2.28 0.29 -7.35
CA ASP A 94 -1.89 1.64 -7.74
C ASP A 94 -0.69 1.58 -8.70
N GLU A 95 0.29 0.72 -8.41
CA GLU A 95 1.45 0.51 -9.29
C GLU A 95 1.06 -0.22 -10.59
N ALA A 96 0.10 -1.15 -10.56
CA ALA A 96 -0.40 -1.80 -11.77
C ALA A 96 -1.08 -0.80 -12.72
N GLU A 97 -1.93 0.08 -12.19
CA GLU A 97 -2.55 1.16 -12.98
C GLU A 97 -1.46 2.03 -13.61
N TYR A 98 -0.48 2.47 -12.82
CA TYR A 98 0.66 3.25 -13.31
C TYR A 98 1.44 2.53 -14.42
N PHE A 99 1.74 1.24 -14.28
CA PHE A 99 2.49 0.50 -15.30
C PHE A 99 1.73 0.36 -16.61
N ILE A 100 0.43 0.10 -16.55
CA ILE A 100 -0.40 -0.03 -17.77
C ILE A 100 -0.59 1.33 -18.45
N GLU A 101 -0.88 2.38 -17.69
CA GLU A 101 -1.05 3.75 -18.22
C GLU A 101 0.22 4.25 -18.93
N ASN A 102 1.39 3.95 -18.38
CA ASN A 102 2.67 4.41 -18.90
C ASN A 102 3.36 3.39 -19.83
N GLN A 103 2.69 2.30 -20.21
CA GLN A 103 3.23 1.25 -21.08
C GLN A 103 4.58 0.67 -20.58
N ILE A 104 4.69 0.47 -19.27
CA ILE A 104 5.92 -0.02 -18.62
C ILE A 104 5.92 -1.55 -18.62
N THR A 105 6.81 -2.15 -19.41
CA THR A 105 6.93 -3.61 -19.52
C THR A 105 7.84 -4.22 -18.46
N ASP A 106 8.90 -3.52 -18.06
CA ASP A 106 9.85 -3.98 -17.04
C ASP A 106 10.03 -2.94 -15.91
N PRO A 107 9.24 -3.06 -14.83
CA PRO A 107 9.36 -2.18 -13.67
C PRO A 107 10.73 -2.23 -12.98
N LYS A 108 11.50 -3.32 -13.10
CA LYS A 108 12.82 -3.43 -12.45
C LYS A 108 13.86 -2.53 -13.10
N SER A 109 13.73 -2.26 -14.40
CA SER A 109 14.64 -1.38 -15.14
C SER A 109 14.61 0.09 -14.70
N GLN A 110 13.54 0.53 -14.02
CA GLN A 110 13.34 1.93 -13.64
C GLN A 110 14.08 2.37 -12.36
N PHE A 111 14.65 1.44 -11.59
CA PHE A 111 15.31 1.72 -10.31
C PHE A 111 16.85 1.71 -10.38
N ILE A 112 17.43 1.61 -11.58
CA ILE A 112 18.88 1.79 -11.76
C ILE A 112 19.16 3.29 -11.83
N ILE A 113 19.33 3.93 -10.68
CA ILE A 113 20.00 5.23 -10.62
C ILE A 113 21.48 4.94 -10.90
N PRO A 114 22.10 5.55 -11.94
CA PRO A 114 23.55 5.49 -12.09
C PRO A 114 24.17 6.09 -10.83
N LEU A 115 25.00 5.31 -10.15
CA LEU A 115 25.90 5.86 -9.13
C LEU A 115 27.05 6.51 -9.89
N ASP A 116 26.88 7.78 -10.24
CA ASP A 116 27.99 8.68 -10.59
C ASP A 116 28.59 9.30 -9.31
#